data_AF-A0A1M3NY54-F1
#
_entry.id   AF-A0A1M3NY54-F1
#
_cell.length_a   1.000
_cell.length_b   1.000
_cell.length_c   1.000
_cell.angle_alpha   90.00
_cell.angle_beta   90.00
_cell.angle_gamma   90.00
#
_symmetry.space_group_name_H-M   'P 1'
#
loop_
_entity.id
_entity.type
_entity.pdbx_description
1 polymer ?
#
loop_
_entity_poly.entity_id
_entity_poly.type
_entity_poly.pdbx_seq_one_letter_code
_entity_poly.pdbx_strand_id
1 'polypeptide(L)'
;MESLLDAVTAVACLVSPEKVRALAGAVRKIDGAKANASLSNVVGTATAKAVVEGLVDAWRATSISSDELASMLLAASHAFENVSKHQSTELVWTGPTTPFVSARRTEQALLQVIGAAKQTLFITSFVAYDVSTIVRALNDASTRGVSISMLFESSQDDGGSISFDVIGRMQTLVPAAKLFAWRERVAPFADGRVHAKVAAADGRVCFITSANLTGHAMEQNMEAGVLITAGQIPMLLLEHLQALVDTRVVSPV
;
A
#
# COMPACT_ATOMS: atom_id res chain seq x y z
N MET A 1 -14.69 -3.06 -29.77
CA MET A 1 -14.75 -3.90 -28.55
C MET A 1 -13.86 -3.34 -27.45
N GLU A 2 -12.55 -3.17 -27.69
CA GLU A 2 -11.60 -2.61 -26.71
C GLU A 2 -12.06 -1.27 -26.10
N SER A 3 -12.43 -0.29 -26.93
CA SER A 3 -12.96 1.00 -26.46
C SER A 3 -14.22 0.88 -25.59
N LEU A 4 -15.06 -0.14 -25.81
CA LEU A 4 -16.23 -0.39 -24.96
C LEU A 4 -15.82 -0.99 -23.61
N LEU A 5 -14.84 -1.90 -23.61
CA LEU A 5 -14.26 -2.46 -22.38
C LEU A 5 -13.59 -1.39 -21.53
N ASP A 6 -12.84 -0.48 -22.15
CA ASP A 6 -12.22 0.66 -21.46
C ASP A 6 -13.27 1.58 -20.84
N ALA A 7 -14.34 1.88 -21.58
CA ALA A 7 -15.43 2.72 -21.07
C ALA A 7 -16.21 2.04 -19.92
N VAL A 8 -16.47 0.72 -20.03
CA VAL A 8 -17.07 -0.07 -18.94
C VAL A 8 -16.18 -0.04 -17.70
N THR A 9 -14.87 -0.19 -17.88
CA THR A 9 -13.87 -0.13 -16.80
C THR A 9 -13.83 1.24 -16.15
N ALA A 10 -13.82 2.31 -16.95
CA ALA A 10 -13.84 3.68 -16.44
C ALA A 10 -15.09 3.97 -15.58
N VAL A 11 -16.27 3.47 -15.99
CA VAL A 11 -17.49 3.56 -15.17
C VAL A 11 -17.32 2.79 -13.86
N ALA A 12 -16.82 1.55 -13.90
CA ALA A 12 -16.62 0.73 -12.71
C ALA A 12 -15.63 1.36 -11.70
N CYS A 13 -14.58 2.02 -12.19
CA CYS A 13 -13.56 2.67 -11.36
C CYS A 13 -14.05 3.97 -10.70
N LEU A 14 -14.94 4.73 -11.37
CA LEU A 14 -15.34 6.07 -10.94
C LEU A 14 -16.72 6.13 -10.28
N VAL A 15 -17.62 5.20 -10.59
CA VAL A 15 -19.02 5.19 -10.15
C VAL A 15 -19.22 4.15 -9.06
N SER A 16 -19.97 4.50 -8.00
CA SER A 16 -20.22 3.57 -6.90
C SER A 16 -20.96 2.30 -7.35
N PRO A 17 -20.71 1.12 -6.73
CA PRO A 17 -21.36 -0.14 -7.14
C PRO A 17 -22.89 -0.07 -7.19
N GLU A 18 -23.51 0.66 -6.26
CA GLU A 18 -24.96 0.89 -6.25
C GLU A 18 -25.45 1.64 -7.50
N LYS A 19 -24.71 2.69 -7.91
CA LYS A 19 -25.04 3.46 -9.10
C LYS A 19 -24.74 2.68 -10.37
N VAL A 20 -23.70 1.83 -10.39
CA VAL A 20 -23.46 0.91 -11.51
C VAL A 20 -24.61 -0.08 -11.66
N ARG A 21 -25.15 -0.65 -10.56
CA ARG A 21 -26.36 -1.49 -10.62
C ARG A 21 -27.58 -0.74 -11.16
N ALA A 22 -27.77 0.51 -10.74
CA ALA A 22 -28.85 1.35 -11.25
C ALA A 22 -28.67 1.67 -12.75
N LEU A 23 -27.45 1.95 -13.19
CA LEU A 23 -27.10 2.14 -14.60
C LEU A 23 -27.37 0.87 -15.42
N ALA A 24 -26.91 -0.30 -14.97
CA ALA A 24 -27.17 -1.57 -15.64
C ALA A 24 -28.67 -1.85 -15.74
N GLY A 25 -29.44 -1.58 -14.68
CA GLY A 25 -30.90 -1.69 -14.70
C GLY A 25 -31.59 -0.71 -15.65
N ALA A 26 -31.03 0.49 -15.84
CA ALA A 26 -31.52 1.45 -16.82
C ALA A 26 -31.16 1.04 -18.25
N VAL A 27 -29.95 0.52 -18.48
CA VAL A 27 -29.50 0.02 -19.78
C VAL A 27 -30.39 -1.11 -20.28
N ARG A 28 -30.75 -2.08 -19.43
CA ARG A 28 -31.65 -3.19 -19.80
C ARG A 28 -33.03 -2.75 -20.28
N LYS A 29 -33.49 -1.55 -19.88
CA LYS A 29 -34.78 -0.99 -20.27
C LYS A 29 -34.73 -0.22 -21.59
N ILE A 30 -33.55 -0.14 -22.22
CA ILE A 30 -33.37 0.55 -23.49
C ILE A 30 -33.67 -0.45 -24.61
N ASP A 31 -34.82 -0.27 -25.26
CA ASP A 31 -35.12 -0.86 -26.58
C ASP A 31 -34.76 0.15 -27.68
N GLY A 32 -33.99 -0.30 -28.67
CA GLY A 32 -33.85 0.31 -30.02
C GLY A 32 -33.65 1.84 -30.12
N ALA A 33 -32.45 2.26 -30.49
CA ALA A 33 -32.07 3.54 -31.14
C ALA A 33 -32.43 4.89 -30.47
N LYS A 34 -33.16 4.95 -29.34
CA LYS A 34 -33.47 6.22 -28.64
C LYS A 34 -32.85 6.35 -27.24
N ALA A 35 -31.61 5.87 -27.08
CA ALA A 35 -30.85 5.84 -25.83
C ALA A 35 -30.31 7.21 -25.33
N ASN A 36 -30.94 8.35 -25.64
CA ASN A 36 -30.33 9.68 -25.45
C ASN A 36 -30.81 10.49 -24.24
N ALA A 37 -31.73 9.98 -23.43
CA ALA A 37 -32.05 10.56 -22.12
C ALA A 37 -32.35 9.37 -21.20
N SER A 38 -31.50 8.97 -20.25
CA SER A 38 -31.06 9.78 -19.11
C SER A 38 -30.06 8.96 -18.26
N LEU A 39 -29.16 8.18 -18.88
CA LEU A 39 -28.20 7.35 -18.13
C LEU A 39 -27.26 8.23 -17.29
N SER A 40 -26.87 9.41 -17.78
CA SER A 40 -26.04 10.37 -17.06
C SER A 40 -26.72 10.99 -15.82
N ASN A 41 -28.06 10.94 -15.70
CA ASN A 41 -28.76 11.43 -14.49
C ASN A 41 -28.71 10.43 -13.32
N VAL A 42 -28.28 9.19 -13.55
CA VAL A 42 -28.05 8.20 -12.47
C VAL A 42 -26.83 8.58 -11.63
N VAL A 43 -25.91 9.39 -12.18
CA VAL A 43 -24.68 9.83 -11.53
C VAL A 43 -24.72 11.32 -11.18
N GLY A 44 -24.03 11.69 -10.10
CA GLY A 44 -24.18 13.01 -9.46
C GLY A 44 -23.11 14.04 -9.82
N THR A 45 -21.96 13.61 -10.35
CA THR A 45 -20.80 14.49 -10.60
C THR A 45 -20.58 14.69 -12.10
N ALA A 46 -20.02 15.83 -12.50
CA ALA A 46 -19.72 16.13 -13.90
C ALA A 46 -18.75 15.10 -14.52
N THR A 47 -17.73 14.69 -13.77
CA THR A 47 -16.77 13.66 -14.21
C THR A 47 -17.45 12.31 -14.44
N ALA A 48 -18.34 11.88 -13.53
CA ALA A 48 -19.08 10.62 -13.70
C ALA A 48 -20.03 10.69 -14.90
N LYS A 49 -20.66 11.85 -15.15
CA LYS A 49 -21.51 12.06 -16.33
C LYS A 49 -20.71 11.90 -17.63
N ALA A 50 -19.55 12.52 -17.73
CA ALA A 50 -18.68 12.42 -18.90
C ALA A 50 -18.24 10.97 -19.19
N VAL A 51 -17.93 10.20 -18.14
CA VAL A 51 -17.57 8.78 -18.29
C VAL A 51 -18.75 7.92 -18.74
N VAL A 52 -19.97 8.20 -18.24
CA VAL A 52 -21.20 7.53 -18.71
C VAL A 52 -21.54 7.91 -20.15
N GLU A 53 -21.32 9.15 -20.56
CA GLU A 53 -21.49 9.59 -21.96
C GLU A 53 -20.50 8.88 -22.89
N GLY A 54 -19.23 8.79 -22.50
CA GLY A 54 -18.22 8.03 -23.24
C GLY A 54 -18.57 6.54 -23.37
N LEU A 55 -19.18 5.95 -22.34
CA LEU A 55 -19.73 4.58 -22.42
C LEU A 55 -20.81 4.45 -23.48
N VAL A 56 -21.76 5.40 -23.53
CA VAL A 56 -22.85 5.38 -24.51
C VAL A 56 -22.32 5.50 -25.93
N ASP A 57 -21.35 6.39 -26.16
CA ASP A 57 -20.74 6.56 -27.47
C ASP A 57 -19.95 5.33 -27.91
N ALA A 58 -19.18 4.73 -27.00
CA ALA A 58 -18.46 3.48 -27.27
C ALA A 58 -19.42 2.31 -27.55
N TRP A 59 -20.56 2.25 -26.83
CA TRP A 59 -21.57 1.21 -27.04
C TRP A 59 -22.26 1.33 -28.40
N ARG A 60 -22.59 2.55 -28.84
CA ARG A 60 -23.20 2.81 -30.16
C ARG A 60 -22.35 2.36 -31.33
N ALA A 61 -21.03 2.35 -31.16
CA ALA A 61 -20.10 1.87 -32.17
C ALA A 61 -20.02 0.33 -32.23
N THR A 62 -20.89 -0.41 -31.52
CA THR A 62 -20.89 -1.87 -31.44
C THR A 62 -22.27 -2.46 -31.71
N SER A 63 -22.33 -3.76 -32.00
CA SER A 63 -23.56 -4.54 -32.13
C SER A 63 -24.00 -5.20 -30.82
N ILE A 64 -23.40 -4.80 -29.69
CA ILE A 64 -23.65 -5.40 -28.38
C ILE A 64 -25.04 -5.02 -27.88
N SER A 65 -25.77 -6.00 -27.35
CA SER A 65 -27.10 -5.81 -26.79
C SER A 65 -27.06 -5.02 -25.47
N SER A 66 -28.20 -4.46 -25.07
CA SER A 66 -28.36 -3.82 -23.76
C SER A 66 -28.12 -4.80 -22.61
N ASP A 67 -28.55 -6.05 -22.73
CA ASP A 67 -28.34 -7.08 -21.71
C ASP A 67 -26.87 -7.48 -21.55
N GLU A 68 -26.13 -7.59 -22.65
CA GLU A 68 -24.68 -7.81 -22.63
C GLU A 68 -23.95 -6.64 -21.97
N LEU A 69 -24.25 -5.40 -22.38
CA LEU A 69 -23.63 -4.21 -21.75
C LEU A 69 -23.94 -4.13 -20.25
N ALA A 70 -25.19 -4.37 -19.85
CA ALA A 70 -25.58 -4.37 -18.45
C ALA A 70 -24.80 -5.45 -17.66
N SER A 71 -24.61 -6.63 -18.24
CA SER A 71 -23.84 -7.72 -17.64
C SER A 71 -22.34 -7.37 -17.54
N MET A 72 -21.77 -6.71 -18.55
CA MET A 72 -20.40 -6.20 -18.54
C MET A 72 -20.19 -5.18 -17.42
N LEU A 73 -21.12 -4.23 -17.24
CA LEU A 73 -21.07 -3.22 -16.17
C LEU A 73 -21.09 -3.87 -14.77
N LEU A 74 -21.99 -4.84 -14.57
CA LEU A 74 -22.09 -5.57 -13.30
C LEU A 74 -20.84 -6.40 -13.02
N ALA A 75 -20.31 -7.11 -14.02
CA ALA A 75 -19.11 -7.91 -13.88
C ALA A 75 -17.87 -7.04 -13.60
N ALA A 76 -17.71 -5.94 -14.33
CA ALA A 76 -16.60 -5.00 -14.12
C ALA A 76 -16.68 -4.32 -12.75
N SER A 77 -17.86 -3.88 -12.33
CA SER A 77 -18.05 -3.28 -10.99
C SER A 77 -17.78 -4.28 -9.88
N HIS A 78 -18.24 -5.53 -10.02
CA HIS A 78 -17.95 -6.59 -9.05
C HIS A 78 -16.46 -6.92 -8.99
N ALA A 79 -15.80 -7.07 -10.14
CA ALA A 79 -14.37 -7.34 -10.22
C ALA A 79 -13.55 -6.20 -9.62
N PHE A 80 -13.87 -4.94 -9.95
CA PHE A 80 -13.22 -3.76 -9.40
C PHE A 80 -13.44 -3.67 -7.89
N GLU A 81 -14.68 -3.80 -7.42
CA GLU A 81 -14.99 -3.77 -5.98
C GLU A 81 -14.26 -4.89 -5.24
N ASN A 82 -14.18 -6.09 -5.82
CA ASN A 82 -13.42 -7.18 -5.24
C ASN A 82 -11.94 -6.80 -5.16
N VAL A 83 -11.30 -6.39 -6.25
CA VAL A 83 -9.88 -5.99 -6.24
C VAL A 83 -9.61 -4.83 -5.28
N SER A 84 -10.44 -3.78 -5.27
CA SER A 84 -10.28 -2.62 -4.40
C SER A 84 -10.54 -2.91 -2.93
N LYS A 85 -11.46 -3.82 -2.59
CA LYS A 85 -11.59 -4.33 -1.21
C LYS A 85 -10.37 -5.14 -0.79
N HIS A 86 -9.73 -5.78 -1.75
CA HIS A 86 -8.60 -6.64 -1.49
C HIS A 86 -7.27 -5.89 -1.49
N GLN A 87 -7.13 -4.65 -1.98
CA GLN A 87 -5.89 -3.89 -1.79
C GLN A 87 -6.13 -2.38 -1.93
N SER A 88 -5.61 -1.60 -0.97
CA SER A 88 -5.54 -0.14 -1.03
C SER A 88 -4.08 0.29 -1.03
N THR A 89 -3.72 1.24 -1.89
CA THR A 89 -2.39 1.85 -1.94
C THR A 89 -2.52 3.35 -1.78
N GLU A 90 -1.85 3.92 -0.77
CA GLU A 90 -1.85 5.35 -0.48
C GLU A 90 -0.44 5.93 -0.66
N LEU A 91 -0.34 7.08 -1.35
CA LEU A 91 0.91 7.83 -1.50
C LEU A 91 1.29 8.50 -0.18
N VAL A 92 2.54 8.31 0.22
CA VAL A 92 3.13 8.90 1.41
C VAL A 92 4.29 9.81 1.00
N TRP A 93 4.34 11.00 1.57
CA TRP A 93 5.33 12.03 1.27
C TRP A 93 5.74 12.83 2.53
N THR A 94 7.05 12.95 2.74
CA THR A 94 7.64 14.01 3.58
C THR A 94 8.38 14.99 2.66
N GLY A 95 8.43 16.27 3.05
CA GLY A 95 9.07 17.34 2.28
C GLY A 95 8.08 18.41 1.81
N PRO A 96 8.48 19.28 0.86
CA PRO A 96 7.62 20.33 0.30
C PRO A 96 6.36 19.76 -0.33
N THR A 97 5.23 20.43 -0.14
CA THR A 97 3.92 19.99 -0.65
C THR A 97 3.39 20.96 -1.70
N THR A 98 2.47 20.48 -2.54
CA THR A 98 1.73 21.30 -3.49
C THR A 98 0.24 21.23 -3.14
N PRO A 99 -0.58 22.23 -3.52
CA PRO A 99 -2.02 22.18 -3.27
C PRO A 99 -2.76 21.15 -4.15
N PHE A 100 -2.08 20.53 -5.12
CA PHE A 100 -2.71 19.67 -6.13
C PHE A 100 -2.71 18.20 -5.76
N VAL A 101 -1.75 17.76 -4.94
CA VAL A 101 -1.59 16.35 -4.58
C VAL A 101 -1.60 16.23 -3.06
N SER A 102 -2.63 15.58 -2.52
CA SER A 102 -2.67 15.19 -1.12
C SER A 102 -1.82 13.93 -0.95
N ALA A 103 -0.87 14.00 -0.02
CA ALA A 103 -0.05 12.86 0.36
C ALA A 103 0.00 12.78 1.88
N ARG A 104 0.03 11.55 2.38
CA ARG A 104 0.12 11.29 3.80
C ARG A 104 1.54 11.49 4.32
N ARG A 105 1.71 11.93 5.57
CA ARG A 105 3.05 12.11 6.16
C ARG A 105 3.68 10.76 6.54
N THR A 106 4.98 10.61 6.29
CA THR A 106 5.76 9.36 6.53
C THR A 106 5.62 8.85 7.96
N GLU A 107 5.81 9.72 8.96
CA GLU A 107 5.67 9.32 10.37
C GLU A 107 4.27 8.75 10.66
N GLN A 108 3.23 9.38 10.15
CA GLN A 108 1.84 8.98 10.37
C GLN A 108 1.48 7.69 9.65
N ALA A 109 2.13 7.38 8.52
CA ALA A 109 1.98 6.10 7.84
C ALA A 109 2.64 4.98 8.67
N LEU A 110 3.87 5.19 9.14
CA LEU A 110 4.58 4.22 9.97
C LEU A 110 3.86 3.97 11.30
N LEU A 111 3.38 5.02 11.98
CA LEU A 111 2.59 4.90 13.20
C LEU A 111 1.30 4.11 12.98
N GLN A 112 0.65 4.24 11.81
CA GLN A 112 -0.49 3.40 11.49
C GLN A 112 -0.11 1.92 11.35
N VAL A 113 1.01 1.60 10.69
CA VAL A 113 1.46 0.19 10.60
C VAL A 113 1.69 -0.40 11.99
N ILE A 114 2.39 0.33 12.86
CA ILE A 114 2.68 -0.10 14.23
C ILE A 114 1.39 -0.22 15.06
N GLY A 115 0.47 0.74 14.91
CA GLY A 115 -0.82 0.74 15.61
C GLY A 115 -1.76 -0.38 15.14
N ALA A 116 -1.70 -0.76 13.86
CA ALA A 116 -2.53 -1.81 13.28
C ALA A 116 -2.07 -3.23 13.65
N ALA A 117 -0.79 -3.41 14.03
CA ALA A 117 -0.23 -4.70 14.39
C ALA A 117 -0.92 -5.30 15.64
N LYS A 118 -1.37 -6.55 15.51
CA LYS A 118 -2.02 -7.33 16.57
C LYS A 118 -1.22 -8.56 16.99
N GLN A 119 -0.44 -9.14 16.10
CA GLN A 119 0.32 -10.37 16.33
C GLN A 119 1.79 -10.19 15.99
N THR A 120 2.10 -9.65 14.80
CA THR A 120 3.46 -9.55 14.30
C THR A 120 3.71 -8.19 13.68
N LEU A 121 4.93 -7.69 13.87
CA LEU A 121 5.45 -6.50 13.23
C LEU A 121 6.90 -6.75 12.85
N PHE A 122 7.22 -6.63 11.57
CA PHE A 122 8.58 -6.68 11.07
C PHE A 122 8.97 -5.33 10.50
N ILE A 123 10.07 -4.75 10.98
CA ILE A 123 10.61 -3.48 10.48
C ILE A 123 12.03 -3.70 9.95
N THR A 124 12.34 -3.09 8.82
CA THR A 124 13.70 -2.99 8.29
C THR A 124 14.04 -1.53 8.07
N SER A 125 15.24 -1.11 8.45
CA SER A 125 15.77 0.22 8.14
C SER A 125 17.29 0.15 8.07
N PHE A 126 17.92 1.08 7.37
CA PHE A 126 19.38 1.16 7.35
C PHE A 126 19.90 1.77 8.66
N VAL A 127 19.36 2.92 9.07
CA VAL A 127 19.69 3.60 10.34
C VAL A 127 18.43 3.90 11.16
N ALA A 128 18.60 4.06 12.48
CA ALA A 128 17.54 4.50 13.39
C ALA A 128 18.07 5.44 14.49
N TYR A 129 17.55 6.67 14.54
CA TYR A 129 17.86 7.64 15.60
C TYR A 129 16.85 8.79 15.65
N ASP A 130 16.68 9.38 16.84
CA ASP A 130 15.83 10.57 17.05
C ASP A 130 14.37 10.37 16.61
N VAL A 131 13.80 9.21 16.94
CA VAL A 131 12.44 8.79 16.59
C VAL A 131 11.62 8.41 17.84
N SER A 132 11.55 9.31 18.82
CA SER A 132 10.94 9.04 20.13
C SER A 132 9.46 8.64 20.05
N THR A 133 8.68 9.27 19.15
CA THR A 133 7.27 8.91 18.89
C THR A 133 7.14 7.48 18.38
N ILE A 134 8.00 7.07 17.45
CA ILE A 134 8.03 5.70 16.90
C ILE A 134 8.43 4.70 17.99
N VAL A 135 9.48 5.01 18.77
CA VAL A 135 9.92 4.17 19.89
C VAL A 135 8.79 3.95 20.91
N ARG A 136 8.04 5.01 21.25
CA ARG A 136 6.86 4.87 22.12
C ARG A 136 5.83 3.92 21.52
N ALA A 137 5.48 4.11 20.25
CA ALA A 137 4.51 3.25 19.57
C ALA A 137 4.95 1.78 19.50
N LEU A 138 6.24 1.51 19.32
CA LEU A 138 6.81 0.16 19.34
C LEU A 138 6.71 -0.49 20.73
N ASN A 139 7.00 0.26 21.78
CA ASN A 139 6.84 -0.23 23.15
C ASN A 139 5.37 -0.46 23.52
N ASP A 140 4.47 0.41 23.06
CA ASP A 140 3.03 0.22 23.21
C ASP A 140 2.55 -1.05 22.47
N ALA A 141 3.06 -1.30 21.26
CA ALA A 141 2.77 -2.53 20.52
C ALA A 141 3.28 -3.78 21.24
N SER A 142 4.50 -3.72 21.79
CA SER A 142 5.07 -4.80 22.61
C SER A 142 4.20 -5.08 23.84
N THR A 143 3.70 -4.03 24.50
CA THR A 143 2.79 -4.13 25.66
C THR A 143 1.45 -4.79 25.29
N ARG A 144 0.97 -4.59 24.05
CA ARG A 144 -0.20 -5.31 23.52
C ARG A 144 0.07 -6.78 23.19
N GLY A 145 1.30 -7.26 23.32
CA GLY A 145 1.71 -8.63 23.01
C GLY A 145 2.11 -8.85 21.54
N VAL A 146 2.36 -7.78 20.77
CA VAL A 146 2.84 -7.90 19.39
C VAL A 146 4.29 -8.39 19.39
N SER A 147 4.60 -9.43 18.61
CA SER A 147 5.97 -9.87 18.39
C SER A 147 6.64 -8.95 17.37
N ILE A 148 7.61 -8.15 17.84
CA ILE A 148 8.34 -7.21 17.00
C ILE A 148 9.69 -7.82 16.60
N SER A 149 9.97 -7.80 15.30
CA SER A 149 11.28 -8.13 14.73
C SER A 149 11.82 -6.91 13.98
N MET A 150 13.09 -6.60 14.15
CA MET A 150 13.73 -5.48 13.47
C MET A 150 15.05 -5.92 12.83
N LEU A 151 15.24 -5.59 11.56
CA LEU A 151 16.47 -5.85 10.82
C LEU A 151 17.14 -4.51 10.49
N PHE A 152 18.41 -4.38 10.88
CA PHE A 152 19.20 -3.18 10.63
C PHE A 152 20.51 -3.52 9.92
N GLU A 153 21.10 -2.50 9.27
CA GLU A 153 22.49 -2.60 8.84
C GLU A 153 23.42 -2.55 10.06
N SER A 154 24.49 -3.34 10.01
CA SER A 154 25.47 -3.44 11.09
C SER A 154 26.42 -2.23 11.12
N SER A 155 27.02 -2.00 12.29
CA SER A 155 28.13 -1.07 12.45
C SER A 155 29.36 -1.57 11.66
N GLN A 156 30.34 -0.70 11.40
CA GLN A 156 31.63 -1.12 10.81
C GLN A 156 32.35 -2.15 11.68
N ASP A 157 32.24 -2.04 13.01
CA ASP A 157 32.83 -2.98 13.97
C ASP A 157 32.18 -4.37 13.90
N ASP A 158 30.91 -4.43 13.49
CA ASP A 158 30.13 -5.65 13.28
C ASP A 158 30.10 -6.12 11.82
N GLY A 159 31.02 -5.61 10.98
CA GLY A 159 31.17 -6.01 9.58
C GLY A 159 30.17 -5.36 8.61
N GLY A 160 29.45 -4.32 9.04
CA GLY A 160 28.58 -3.47 8.22
C GLY A 160 29.22 -2.15 7.79
N SER A 161 28.39 -1.15 7.47
CA SER A 161 28.87 0.13 6.90
C SER A 161 28.62 1.38 7.73
N ILE A 162 27.92 1.26 8.85
CA ILE A 162 27.50 2.42 9.65
C ILE A 162 28.54 2.72 10.72
N SER A 163 28.84 4.00 10.96
CA SER A 163 29.84 4.43 11.93
C SER A 163 29.38 4.40 13.40
N PHE A 164 28.14 3.96 13.66
CA PHE A 164 27.55 3.91 15.00
C PHE A 164 26.65 2.69 15.17
N ASP A 165 26.48 2.26 16.41
CA ASP A 165 25.71 1.07 16.76
C ASP A 165 24.20 1.37 16.83
N VAL A 166 23.52 1.23 15.69
CA VAL A 166 22.07 1.33 15.56
C VAL A 166 21.37 0.22 16.37
N ILE A 167 21.94 -0.99 16.36
CA ILE A 167 21.31 -2.18 16.92
C ILE A 167 21.29 -2.10 18.44
N GLY A 168 22.44 -1.85 19.09
CA GLY A 168 22.50 -1.68 20.54
C GLY A 168 21.67 -0.49 21.03
N ARG A 169 21.61 0.60 20.26
CA ARG A 169 20.70 1.73 20.57
C ARG A 169 19.24 1.29 20.56
N MET A 170 18.81 0.58 19.53
CA MET A 170 17.43 0.08 19.43
C MET A 170 17.12 -1.00 20.47
N GLN A 171 18.10 -1.80 20.87
CA GLN A 171 17.97 -2.79 21.95
C GLN A 171 17.64 -2.12 23.28
N THR A 172 18.24 -0.95 23.53
CA THR A 172 17.96 -0.18 24.75
C THR A 172 16.59 0.52 24.68
N LEU A 173 16.22 1.03 23.51
CA LEU A 173 14.97 1.80 23.32
C LEU A 173 13.72 0.92 23.21
N VAL A 174 13.84 -0.29 22.66
CA VAL A 174 12.74 -1.23 22.44
C VAL A 174 13.18 -2.65 22.87
N PRO A 175 13.38 -2.89 24.18
CA PRO A 175 14.03 -4.09 24.69
C PRO A 175 13.27 -5.41 24.42
N ALA A 176 11.97 -5.33 24.13
CA ALA A 176 11.15 -6.49 23.78
C ALA A 176 11.27 -6.91 22.30
N ALA A 177 11.87 -6.07 21.44
CA ALA A 177 12.03 -6.37 20.02
C ALA A 177 13.16 -7.38 19.79
N LYS A 178 12.94 -8.32 18.87
CA LYS A 178 13.98 -9.22 18.36
C LYS A 178 14.77 -8.48 17.30
N LEU A 179 16.07 -8.31 17.51
CA LEU A 179 16.94 -7.59 16.59
C LEU A 179 17.75 -8.55 15.73
N PHE A 180 17.88 -8.23 14.45
CA PHE A 180 18.58 -9.02 13.46
C PHE A 180 19.55 -8.16 12.67
N ALA A 181 20.59 -8.82 12.16
CA ALA A 181 21.60 -8.25 11.28
C ALA A 181 21.95 -9.21 10.14
N TRP A 182 22.28 -8.66 8.97
CA TRP A 182 22.82 -9.43 7.85
C TRP A 182 24.35 -9.44 7.89
N ARG A 183 24.93 -10.28 8.76
CA ARG A 183 26.38 -10.34 9.01
C ARG A 183 27.12 -11.24 8.02
N GLU A 184 26.61 -12.44 7.80
CA GLU A 184 27.24 -13.44 6.93
C GLU A 184 26.86 -13.23 5.47
N ARG A 185 27.64 -12.38 4.80
CA ARG A 185 27.47 -12.00 3.39
C ARG A 185 28.41 -12.80 2.51
N VAL A 186 27.86 -13.70 1.70
CA VAL A 186 28.60 -14.49 0.72
C VAL A 186 28.38 -13.96 -0.70
N ALA A 187 29.30 -14.26 -1.62
CA ALA A 187 29.17 -13.86 -3.02
C ALA A 187 27.82 -14.33 -3.64
N PRO A 188 27.15 -13.50 -4.45
CA PRO A 188 27.58 -12.20 -4.97
C PRO A 188 27.31 -11.01 -4.03
N PHE A 189 26.86 -11.24 -2.80
CA PHE A 189 26.39 -10.20 -1.87
C PHE A 189 27.42 -9.79 -0.81
N ALA A 190 28.70 -10.10 -0.99
CA ALA A 190 29.75 -9.79 0.00
C ALA A 190 29.74 -8.31 0.43
N ASP A 191 29.50 -7.40 -0.52
CA ASP A 191 29.37 -5.94 -0.27
C ASP A 191 27.93 -5.45 -0.15
N GLY A 192 26.97 -6.38 -0.01
CA GLY A 192 25.55 -6.08 0.16
C GLY A 192 25.26 -5.34 1.46
N ARG A 193 24.15 -4.60 1.49
CA ARG A 193 23.70 -3.82 2.66
C ARG A 193 22.20 -4.00 2.89
N VAL A 194 21.77 -3.91 4.14
CA VAL A 194 20.36 -3.77 4.54
C VAL A 194 19.90 -2.36 4.22
N HIS A 195 19.54 -2.11 2.96
CA HIS A 195 19.10 -0.78 2.52
C HIS A 195 17.59 -0.66 2.31
N ALA A 196 16.82 -1.73 2.50
CA ALA A 196 15.36 -1.65 2.50
C ALA A 196 14.86 -0.83 3.70
N LYS A 197 13.81 -0.03 3.50
CA LYS A 197 13.08 0.62 4.59
C LYS A 197 11.61 0.25 4.45
N VAL A 198 11.21 -0.71 5.27
CA VAL A 198 9.89 -1.31 5.19
C VAL A 198 9.37 -1.64 6.58
N ALA A 199 8.05 -1.63 6.73
CA ALA A 199 7.36 -2.14 7.91
C ALA A 199 6.18 -3.00 7.45
N ALA A 200 6.00 -4.19 8.01
CA ALA A 200 4.88 -5.07 7.71
C ALA A 200 4.23 -5.58 8.99
N ALA A 201 2.90 -5.46 9.10
CA ALA A 201 2.11 -5.84 10.25
C ALA A 201 1.07 -6.90 9.88
N ASP A 202 1.09 -8.03 10.59
CA ASP A 202 0.16 -9.16 10.47
C ASP A 202 -0.10 -9.68 9.05
N GLY A 203 0.79 -9.40 8.09
CA GLY A 203 0.58 -9.70 6.67
C GLY A 203 -0.60 -8.93 6.04
N ARG A 204 -1.11 -7.88 6.69
CA ARG A 204 -2.29 -7.11 6.25
C ARG A 204 -2.00 -5.67 5.89
N VAL A 205 -0.98 -5.07 6.49
CA VAL A 205 -0.60 -3.69 6.21
C VAL A 205 0.92 -3.65 6.08
N CYS A 206 1.42 -3.01 5.03
CA CYS A 206 2.83 -2.70 4.96
C CYS A 206 3.08 -1.28 4.48
N PHE A 207 4.21 -0.74 4.88
CA PHE A 207 4.72 0.54 4.44
C PHE A 207 6.09 0.31 3.78
N ILE A 208 6.23 0.77 2.55
CA ILE A 208 7.49 0.72 1.78
C ILE A 208 7.91 2.16 1.52
N THR A 209 9.14 2.53 1.87
CA THR A 209 9.57 3.95 1.81
C THR A 209 11.05 4.10 1.52
N SER A 210 11.45 5.29 1.06
CA SER A 210 12.84 5.74 1.04
C SER A 210 13.35 6.18 2.43
N ALA A 211 12.44 6.53 3.33
CA ALA A 211 12.75 7.09 4.64
C ALA A 211 13.41 6.06 5.57
N ASN A 212 14.60 6.40 6.08
CA ASN A 212 15.14 5.73 7.26
C ASN A 212 14.33 6.09 8.52
N LEU A 213 14.53 5.35 9.61
CA LEU A 213 13.96 5.67 10.92
C LEU A 213 14.69 6.83 11.61
N THR A 214 14.70 8.00 10.99
CA THR A 214 15.35 9.19 11.54
C THR A 214 14.36 10.35 11.69
N GLY A 215 14.52 11.19 12.71
CA GLY A 215 13.67 12.38 12.89
C GLY A 215 13.62 13.26 11.63
N HIS A 216 14.76 13.45 10.97
CA HIS A 216 14.83 14.20 9.70
C HIS A 216 14.02 13.54 8.58
N ALA A 217 14.07 12.21 8.42
CA ALA A 217 13.28 11.52 7.41
C ALA A 217 11.77 11.58 7.69
N MET A 218 11.39 11.61 8.97
CA MET A 218 9.99 11.74 9.39
C MET A 218 9.42 13.14 9.13
N GLU A 219 10.23 14.19 9.25
CA GLU A 219 9.74 15.57 9.29
C GLU A 219 10.21 16.49 8.15
N GLN A 220 11.45 16.34 7.68
CA GLN A 220 12.17 17.36 6.92
C GLN A 220 12.63 16.90 5.54
N ASN A 221 13.17 15.69 5.41
CA ASN A 221 13.69 15.19 4.13
C ASN A 221 12.57 15.01 3.11
N MET A 222 12.93 15.09 1.83
CA MET A 222 12.06 14.60 0.77
C MET A 222 12.09 13.08 0.77
N GLU A 223 10.99 12.48 1.21
CA GLU A 223 10.85 11.03 1.28
C GLU A 223 9.55 10.62 0.62
N ALA A 224 9.61 9.52 -0.13
CA ALA A 224 8.45 8.92 -0.75
C ALA A 224 8.16 7.56 -0.15
N GLY A 225 6.90 7.17 -0.15
CA GLY A 225 6.51 5.82 0.20
C GLY A 225 5.11 5.48 -0.25
N VAL A 226 4.77 4.21 -0.05
CA VAL A 226 3.42 3.69 -0.28
C VAL A 226 2.98 2.91 0.94
N LEU A 227 1.82 3.27 1.47
CA LEU A 227 1.12 2.49 2.48
C LEU A 227 0.15 1.57 1.78
N ILE A 228 0.35 0.26 1.94
CA ILE A 228 -0.44 -0.78 1.29
C ILE A 228 -1.24 -1.51 2.37
N THR A 229 -2.55 -1.59 2.19
CA THR A 229 -3.46 -2.30 3.08
C THR A 229 -4.20 -3.38 2.31
N ALA A 230 -4.33 -4.56 2.92
CA ALA A 230 -4.79 -5.79 2.30
C ALA A 230 -3.92 -6.20 1.09
N GLY A 231 -4.32 -7.29 0.44
CA GLY A 231 -3.71 -7.75 -0.79
C GLY A 231 -2.58 -8.71 -0.51
N GLN A 232 -1.86 -9.08 -1.56
CA GLN A 232 -0.80 -10.07 -1.42
C GLN A 232 0.52 -9.45 -0.94
N ILE A 233 0.77 -8.17 -1.26
CA ILE A 233 2.07 -7.53 -0.97
C ILE A 233 2.43 -7.51 0.51
N PRO A 234 1.55 -7.10 1.46
CA PRO A 234 1.91 -7.09 2.88
C PRO A 234 2.26 -8.49 3.41
N MET A 235 1.53 -9.52 2.96
CA MET A 235 1.76 -10.92 3.33
C MET A 235 3.09 -11.43 2.74
N LEU A 236 3.30 -11.28 1.44
CA LEU A 236 4.53 -11.71 0.76
C LEU A 236 5.78 -11.04 1.34
N LEU A 237 5.69 -9.74 1.67
CA LEU A 237 6.79 -9.01 2.29
C LEU A 237 7.11 -9.55 3.68
N LEU A 238 6.10 -9.77 4.52
CA LEU A 238 6.29 -10.32 5.86
C LEU A 238 6.84 -11.75 5.80
N GLU A 239 6.29 -12.61 4.94
CA GLU A 239 6.76 -13.97 4.73
C GLU A 239 8.21 -14.01 4.25
N HIS A 240 8.60 -13.12 3.33
CA HIS A 240 9.98 -13.05 2.87
C HIS A 240 10.94 -12.62 3.99
N LEU A 241 10.60 -11.58 4.76
CA LEU A 241 11.41 -11.13 5.88
C LEU A 241 11.53 -12.20 6.97
N GLN A 242 10.45 -12.93 7.25
CA GLN A 242 10.46 -14.05 8.18
C GLN A 242 11.29 -15.22 7.63
N ALA A 243 11.21 -15.52 6.33
CA ALA A 243 12.02 -16.55 5.71
C ALA A 243 13.53 -16.26 5.83
N LEU A 244 13.96 -14.99 5.69
CA LEU A 244 15.35 -14.60 5.91
C LEU A 244 15.84 -14.97 7.33
N VAL A 245 14.97 -14.85 8.33
CA VAL A 245 15.26 -15.25 9.71
C VAL A 245 15.29 -16.77 9.84
N ASP A 246 14.25 -17.44 9.35
CA ASP A 246 14.05 -18.89 9.52
C ASP A 246 15.14 -19.71 8.80
N THR A 247 15.61 -19.22 7.64
CA THR A 247 16.71 -19.82 6.88
C THR A 247 18.09 -19.31 7.31
N ARG A 248 18.17 -18.51 8.38
CA ARG A 248 19.41 -17.94 8.94
C ARG A 248 20.24 -17.14 7.93
N VAL A 249 19.59 -16.49 6.97
CA VAL A 249 20.25 -15.51 6.09
C VAL A 249 20.55 -14.24 6.88
N VAL A 250 19.67 -13.85 7.80
CA VAL A 250 19.94 -12.85 8.84
C VAL A 250 20.01 -13.52 10.20
N SER A 251 20.87 -13.01 11.07
CA SER A 251 21.16 -13.60 12.38
C SER A 251 20.65 -12.71 13.50
N PRO A 252 20.13 -13.29 14.61
CA PRO A 252 19.81 -12.51 15.79
C PRO A 252 21.08 -11.88 16.37
N VAL A 253 20.93 -10.70 16.99
CA VAL A 253 22.01 -9.96 17.66
C VAL A 253 21.88 -10.06 19.18
#